data_AF-A0A954QKX3-F1
#
_entry.id   AF-A0A954QKX3-F1
#
_cell.length_a   1.000
_cell.length_b   1.000
_cell.length_c   1.000
_cell.angle_alpha   90.00
_cell.angle_beta   90.00
_cell.angle_gamma   90.00
#
_symmetry.space_group_name_H-M   'P 1'
#
loop_
_entity.id
_entity.type
_entity.pdbx_description
1 polymer ?
#
loop_
_entity_poly.entity_id
_entity_poly.type
_entity_poly.pdbx_seq_one_letter_code
_entity_poly.pdbx_strand_id
1 'polypeptide(L)'
;AGATMQLEVQYDATTTEYFFRYDNDIDDDNLPIELGPIARSTLFEDELSVFSLSLSAYTVLDHVSGTLREISFETWPPIEGDFDGSGDIDIGDVLALQRTIRQMSNILRHDLTQDGSVNADDLVAWVHDVKQTYFGDADLDGAFSSADLINVFQAGEYEDDLVANSTWSSGDWNGDGEFTTSDMVIAFQDGGYEQGPRSSVSSVPEPTAFLGLVIGGMLSLFSRSRR
;
A
#
# COMPACT_ATOMS: atom_id res chain seq x y z
N ALA A 1 -0.49 -32.62 -1.18
CA ALA A 1 0.31 -32.72 -2.42
C ALA A 1 0.61 -31.29 -2.82
N GLY A 2 1.86 -30.85 -2.67
CA GLY A 2 2.25 -29.48 -3.02
C GLY A 2 2.57 -29.41 -4.50
N ALA A 3 1.87 -28.56 -5.24
CA ALA A 3 2.24 -28.22 -6.61
C ALA A 3 3.59 -27.49 -6.58
N THR A 4 4.52 -27.92 -7.43
CA THR A 4 5.87 -27.32 -7.51
C THR A 4 5.91 -26.40 -8.72
N MET A 5 5.61 -25.12 -8.53
CA MET A 5 5.63 -24.13 -9.61
C MET A 5 7.08 -23.83 -10.02
N GLN A 6 7.42 -23.91 -11.30
CA GLN A 6 8.73 -23.49 -11.81
C GLN A 6 8.63 -22.07 -12.37
N LEU A 7 9.51 -21.20 -11.88
CA LEU A 7 9.66 -19.82 -12.34
C LEU A 7 10.93 -19.75 -13.17
N GLU A 8 10.80 -19.46 -14.47
CA GLU A 8 11.95 -19.22 -15.34
C GLU A 8 12.22 -17.71 -15.40
N VAL A 9 13.44 -17.31 -15.02
CA VAL A 9 13.89 -15.92 -15.05
C VAL A 9 14.87 -15.74 -16.20
N GLN A 10 14.52 -14.88 -17.15
CA GLN A 10 15.37 -14.54 -18.29
C GLN A 10 15.86 -13.10 -18.16
N TYR A 11 17.19 -12.91 -18.17
CA TYR A 11 17.82 -11.59 -18.14
C TYR A 11 18.20 -11.14 -19.56
N ASP A 12 17.78 -9.93 -19.95
CA ASP A 12 18.24 -9.29 -21.18
C ASP A 12 19.37 -8.30 -20.88
N ALA A 13 20.59 -8.66 -21.27
CA ALA A 13 21.78 -7.83 -21.07
C ALA A 13 21.79 -6.54 -21.89
N THR A 14 20.91 -6.42 -22.90
CA THR A 14 20.81 -5.27 -23.79
C THR A 14 19.91 -4.18 -23.19
N THR A 15 18.86 -4.58 -22.48
CA THR A 15 17.89 -3.67 -21.85
C THR A 15 18.07 -3.56 -20.34
N THR A 16 18.91 -4.41 -19.73
CA THR A 16 19.06 -4.53 -18.26
C THR A 16 17.75 -4.91 -17.56
N GLU A 17 16.86 -5.61 -18.26
CA GLU A 17 15.55 -6.02 -17.75
C GLU A 17 15.53 -7.51 -17.39
N TYR A 18 14.70 -7.86 -16.41
CA TYR A 18 14.39 -9.23 -16.01
C TYR A 18 12.98 -9.58 -16.46
N PHE A 19 12.85 -10.74 -17.12
CA PHE A 19 11.58 -11.29 -17.55
C PHE A 19 11.26 -12.53 -16.72
N PHE A 20 10.05 -12.59 -16.19
CA PHE A 20 9.57 -13.71 -15.38
C PHE A 20 8.54 -14.51 -16.18
N ARG A 21 8.69 -15.83 -16.24
CA ARG A 21 7.72 -16.74 -16.86
C ARG A 21 7.27 -17.78 -15.83
N TYR A 22 5.97 -18.00 -15.75
CA TYR A 22 5.38 -19.02 -14.90
C TYR A 22 4.80 -20.16 -15.75
N ASP A 23 5.00 -21.39 -15.28
CA ASP A 23 4.37 -22.59 -15.81
C ASP A 23 3.26 -23.05 -14.84
N ASN A 24 2.03 -23.12 -15.35
CA ASN A 24 0.85 -23.49 -14.57
C ASN A 24 0.36 -24.92 -14.87
N ASP A 25 1.02 -25.69 -15.76
CA ASP A 25 0.49 -26.97 -16.22
C ASP A 25 1.53 -28.10 -16.14
N ILE A 26 1.52 -28.83 -15.02
CA ILE A 26 2.50 -29.90 -14.74
C ILE A 26 2.05 -31.29 -15.27
N ASP A 27 0.86 -31.41 -15.87
CA ASP A 27 0.27 -32.74 -16.14
C ASP A 27 0.17 -33.18 -17.61
N ASP A 28 0.80 -32.49 -18.59
CA ASP A 28 0.82 -32.98 -20.00
C ASP A 28 2.23 -33.07 -20.62
N ASP A 29 2.88 -34.21 -20.38
CA ASP A 29 4.25 -34.57 -20.79
C ASP A 29 4.47 -34.71 -22.32
N ASN A 30 3.63 -34.18 -23.21
CA ASN A 30 3.89 -34.33 -24.65
C ASN A 30 3.24 -33.36 -25.64
N LEU A 31 2.81 -32.17 -25.23
CA LEU A 31 2.43 -31.14 -26.18
C LEU A 31 3.62 -30.21 -26.51
N PRO A 32 3.86 -29.87 -27.79
CA PRO A 32 4.80 -28.81 -28.12
C PRO A 32 4.32 -27.51 -27.49
N ILE A 33 5.21 -26.90 -26.71
CA ILE A 33 5.03 -25.63 -26.00
C ILE A 33 4.47 -24.58 -26.97
N GLU A 34 3.18 -24.25 -26.87
CA GLU A 34 2.66 -23.04 -27.50
C GLU A 34 3.12 -21.84 -26.66
N LEU A 35 4.20 -21.21 -27.13
CA LEU A 35 4.76 -19.99 -26.56
C LEU A 35 3.74 -18.86 -26.70
N GLY A 36 3.09 -18.49 -25.60
CA GLY A 36 2.30 -17.26 -25.51
C GLY A 36 3.17 -16.00 -25.69
N PRO A 37 2.59 -14.86 -26.09
CA PRO A 37 3.34 -13.64 -26.35
C PRO A 37 4.08 -13.15 -25.10
N ILE A 38 5.28 -12.57 -25.33
CA ILE A 38 6.09 -11.89 -24.32
C ILE A 38 5.22 -10.82 -23.65
N ALA A 39 4.78 -11.09 -22.43
CA ALA A 39 4.16 -10.07 -21.61
C ALA A 39 5.27 -9.09 -21.19
N ARG A 40 5.37 -7.95 -21.90
CA ARG A 40 5.61 -6.67 -21.18
C ARG A 40 4.61 -6.67 -20.04
N SER A 41 5.05 -6.40 -18.81
CA SER A 41 4.21 -6.46 -17.61
C SER A 41 2.87 -5.74 -17.80
N THR A 42 1.88 -6.50 -18.24
CA THR A 42 0.44 -6.30 -18.11
C THR A 42 -0.07 -7.63 -17.60
N LEU A 43 0.43 -8.00 -16.42
CA LEU A 43 -0.21 -9.01 -15.58
C LEU A 43 -1.24 -8.22 -14.77
N PHE A 44 -2.50 -8.57 -14.95
CA PHE A 44 -3.62 -7.98 -14.23
C PHE A 44 -3.36 -8.11 -12.71
N GLU A 45 -3.48 -6.99 -12.01
CA GLU A 45 -3.13 -6.84 -10.59
C GLU A 45 -3.93 -7.77 -9.65
N ASP A 46 -5.04 -8.34 -10.12
CA ASP A 46 -5.96 -9.14 -9.32
C ASP A 46 -5.39 -10.50 -8.87
N GLU A 47 -4.39 -11.08 -9.56
CA GLU A 47 -3.86 -12.43 -9.24
C GLU A 47 -2.53 -12.42 -8.45
N LEU A 48 -1.88 -11.26 -8.29
CA LEU A 48 -0.60 -11.15 -7.56
C LEU A 48 -0.77 -10.96 -6.04
N SER A 49 -1.99 -10.71 -5.57
CA SER A 49 -2.30 -10.44 -4.15
C SER A 49 -2.05 -11.64 -3.21
N VAL A 50 -1.95 -12.87 -3.73
CA VAL A 50 -1.75 -14.09 -2.94
C VAL A 50 -0.25 -14.38 -2.66
N PHE A 51 0.68 -13.73 -3.37
CA PHE A 51 2.11 -14.05 -3.33
C PHE A 51 3.00 -12.99 -2.65
N SER A 52 2.41 -12.05 -1.90
CA SER A 52 3.18 -11.16 -1.00
C SER A 52 3.64 -11.84 0.30
N LEU A 53 3.59 -13.17 0.37
CA LEU A 53 4.20 -13.94 1.47
C LEU A 53 5.72 -14.08 1.23
N SER A 54 6.46 -13.05 1.66
CA SER A 54 7.90 -13.05 1.96
C SER A 54 8.79 -13.87 1.01
N LEU A 55 9.05 -13.36 -0.20
CA LEU A 55 10.11 -13.90 -1.04
C LEU A 55 11.48 -13.37 -0.57
N SER A 56 12.03 -13.96 0.50
CA SER A 56 13.27 -13.45 1.12
C SER A 56 14.55 -13.84 0.37
N ALA A 57 14.53 -14.87 -0.47
CA ALA A 57 15.64 -15.23 -1.36
C ALA A 57 15.20 -16.30 -2.38
N TYR A 58 15.71 -16.20 -3.62
CA TYR A 58 15.73 -17.33 -4.56
C TYR A 58 17.17 -17.64 -4.97
N THR A 59 17.48 -18.92 -5.18
CA THR A 59 18.78 -19.35 -5.68
C THR A 59 18.71 -19.50 -7.20
N VAL A 60 19.28 -18.56 -7.95
CA VAL A 60 19.35 -18.67 -9.41
C VAL A 60 20.64 -19.37 -9.80
N LEU A 61 20.54 -20.38 -10.67
CA LEU A 61 21.71 -20.97 -11.31
C LEU A 61 22.22 -20.03 -12.40
N ASP A 62 23.35 -19.38 -12.15
CA ASP A 62 24.07 -18.62 -13.17
C ASP A 62 24.60 -19.61 -14.22
N HIS A 63 23.93 -19.67 -15.38
CA HIS A 63 24.29 -20.58 -16.47
C HIS A 63 25.64 -20.24 -17.12
N VAL A 64 26.20 -19.04 -16.88
CA VAL A 64 27.49 -18.62 -17.42
C VAL A 64 28.63 -19.08 -16.51
N SER A 65 28.44 -19.05 -15.19
CA SER A 65 29.48 -19.46 -14.23
C SER A 65 29.27 -20.82 -13.59
N GLY A 66 28.10 -21.44 -13.77
CA GLY A 66 27.71 -22.70 -13.12
C GLY A 66 27.57 -22.58 -11.60
N THR A 67 27.56 -21.35 -11.05
CA THR A 67 27.43 -21.11 -9.62
C THR A 67 26.01 -20.75 -9.26
N LEU A 68 25.57 -21.26 -8.11
CA LEU A 68 24.32 -20.81 -7.48
C LEU A 68 24.57 -19.42 -6.91
N ARG A 69 23.81 -18.44 -7.38
CA ARG A 69 23.78 -17.09 -6.79
C ARG A 69 22.49 -16.92 -6.02
N GLU A 70 22.63 -16.51 -4.77
CA GLU A 70 21.51 -16.00 -4.00
C GLU A 70 21.16 -14.62 -4.57
N ILE A 71 19.98 -14.49 -5.17
CA ILE A 71 19.42 -13.19 -5.49
C ILE A 71 18.53 -12.84 -4.31
N SER A 72 19.03 -11.95 -3.46
CA SER A 72 18.21 -11.28 -2.47
C SER A 72 17.37 -10.25 -3.20
N PHE A 73 16.07 -10.51 -3.30
CA PHE A 73 15.12 -9.43 -3.55
C PHE A 73 15.01 -8.68 -2.22
N GLU A 74 15.45 -7.42 -2.22
CA GLU A 74 15.18 -6.54 -1.08
C GLU A 74 13.69 -6.20 -1.16
N THR A 75 12.85 -7.10 -0.66
CA THR A 75 11.46 -6.79 -0.38
C THR A 75 11.52 -5.88 0.84
N TRP A 76 11.67 -4.58 0.61
CA TRP A 76 11.33 -3.60 1.62
C TRP A 76 9.95 -3.99 2.13
N PRO A 77 9.75 -4.13 3.46
CA PRO A 77 8.41 -4.37 3.97
C PRO A 77 7.53 -3.30 3.34
N PRO A 78 6.42 -3.67 2.67
CA PRO A 78 5.58 -2.70 1.99
C PRO A 78 5.25 -1.60 3.00
N ILE A 79 5.55 -0.36 2.65
CA ILE A 79 5.17 0.78 3.47
C ILE A 79 3.65 0.77 3.46
N GLU A 80 3.05 0.74 4.65
CA GLU A 80 1.60 0.75 4.76
C GLU A 80 1.06 2.01 4.08
N GLY A 81 0.12 1.85 3.16
CA GLY A 81 -0.42 2.94 2.32
C GLY A 81 0.41 3.37 1.13
N ASP A 82 1.58 2.77 0.86
CA ASP A 82 2.30 2.89 -0.41
C ASP A 82 1.75 1.84 -1.38
N PHE A 83 0.76 2.24 -2.16
CA PHE A 83 -0.02 1.39 -3.04
C PHE A 83 0.55 1.30 -4.45
N ASP A 84 1.33 2.31 -4.87
CA ASP A 84 1.99 2.32 -6.18
C ASP A 84 3.44 1.82 -6.15
N GLY A 85 3.99 1.57 -4.95
CA GLY A 85 5.33 1.02 -4.74
C GLY A 85 6.44 2.02 -5.03
N SER A 86 6.13 3.32 -4.97
CA SER A 86 7.10 4.40 -5.18
C SER A 86 8.07 4.56 -4.02
N GLY A 87 7.72 4.07 -2.83
CA GLY A 87 8.49 4.19 -1.60
C GLY A 87 8.18 5.45 -0.77
N ASP A 88 7.29 6.30 -1.26
CA ASP A 88 6.78 7.48 -0.56
C ASP A 88 5.25 7.34 -0.38
N ILE A 89 4.68 7.86 0.72
CA ILE A 89 3.22 7.91 0.90
C ILE A 89 2.72 9.28 0.40
N ASP A 90 2.21 9.35 -0.82
CA ASP A 90 1.86 10.60 -1.51
C ASP A 90 0.50 10.58 -2.25
N ILE A 91 0.30 11.54 -3.17
CA ILE A 91 -0.94 11.67 -3.94
C ILE A 91 -1.19 10.44 -4.83
N GLY A 92 -0.13 9.79 -5.33
CA GLY A 92 -0.21 8.58 -6.14
C GLY A 92 -0.96 7.46 -5.42
N ASP A 93 -0.73 7.34 -4.11
CA ASP A 93 -1.34 6.30 -3.28
C ASP A 93 -2.81 6.55 -3.03
N VAL A 94 -3.19 7.76 -2.60
CA VAL A 94 -4.62 8.07 -2.39
C VAL A 94 -5.41 7.93 -3.69
N LEU A 95 -4.80 8.28 -4.83
CA LEU A 95 -5.39 8.06 -6.15
C LEU A 95 -5.52 6.58 -6.50
N ALA A 96 -4.54 5.75 -6.15
CA ALA A 96 -4.61 4.31 -6.32
C ALA A 96 -5.74 3.71 -5.47
N LEU A 97 -5.88 4.13 -4.21
CA LEU A 97 -6.95 3.70 -3.31
C LEU A 97 -8.33 4.11 -3.84
N GLN A 98 -8.53 5.40 -4.17
CA GLN A 98 -9.79 5.91 -4.71
C GLN A 98 -10.18 5.19 -6.00
N ARG A 99 -9.22 4.86 -6.87
CA ARG A 99 -9.46 4.06 -8.07
C ARG A 99 -9.99 2.67 -7.73
N THR A 100 -9.40 1.99 -6.76
CA THR A 100 -9.84 0.66 -6.30
C THR A 100 -11.25 0.71 -5.71
N ILE A 101 -11.55 1.72 -4.88
CA ILE A 101 -12.89 1.94 -4.31
C ILE A 101 -13.92 2.12 -5.42
N ARG A 102 -13.66 2.99 -6.40
CA ARG A 102 -14.56 3.23 -7.55
C ARG A 102 -14.77 1.98 -8.41
N GLN A 103 -13.75 1.14 -8.54
CA GLN A 103 -13.82 -0.12 -9.27
C GLN A 103 -14.48 -1.25 -8.48
N MET A 104 -14.79 -1.03 -7.19
CA MET A 104 -15.31 -2.05 -6.28
C MET A 104 -14.42 -3.30 -6.21
N SER A 105 -13.10 -3.12 -6.34
CA SER A 105 -12.13 -4.23 -6.22
C SER A 105 -11.65 -4.35 -4.78
N ASN A 106 -11.57 -5.57 -4.26
CA ASN A 106 -11.12 -5.83 -2.89
C ASN A 106 -9.65 -6.29 -2.88
N ILE A 107 -8.77 -5.42 -3.38
CA ILE A 107 -7.33 -5.67 -3.33
C ILE A 107 -6.93 -5.69 -1.85
N LEU A 108 -6.49 -6.85 -1.34
CA LEU A 108 -6.19 -7.05 0.09
C LEU A 108 -5.24 -6.00 0.67
N ARG A 109 -4.30 -5.48 -0.13
CA ARG A 109 -3.36 -4.46 0.34
C ARG A 109 -4.01 -3.08 0.55
N HIS A 110 -5.17 -2.82 -0.04
CA HIS A 110 -5.94 -1.58 0.08
C HIS A 110 -7.03 -1.65 1.18
N ASP A 111 -7.25 -2.83 1.79
CA ASP A 111 -8.16 -3.03 2.93
C ASP A 111 -7.39 -2.72 4.23
N LEU A 112 -7.35 -1.43 4.57
CA LEU A 112 -6.64 -0.92 5.74
C LEU A 112 -7.42 -1.18 7.04
N THR A 113 -8.74 -1.27 6.95
CA THR A 113 -9.61 -1.57 8.09
C THR A 113 -9.65 -3.05 8.46
N GLN A 114 -9.16 -3.92 7.57
CA GLN A 114 -9.16 -5.38 7.69
C GLN A 114 -10.57 -5.96 7.85
N ASP A 115 -11.56 -5.31 7.24
CA ASP A 115 -12.97 -5.73 7.31
C ASP A 115 -13.37 -6.64 6.14
N GLY A 116 -12.47 -6.85 5.17
CA GLY A 116 -12.65 -7.67 3.98
C GLY A 116 -13.22 -6.90 2.77
N SER A 117 -13.40 -5.59 2.88
CA SER A 117 -13.91 -4.72 1.82
C SER A 117 -12.96 -3.54 1.62
N VAL A 118 -12.81 -3.05 0.39
CA VAL A 118 -12.09 -1.79 0.11
C VAL A 118 -13.11 -0.70 -0.20
N ASN A 119 -13.30 0.23 0.74
CA ASN A 119 -14.35 1.25 0.70
C ASN A 119 -13.92 2.59 1.33
N ALA A 120 -14.88 3.49 1.56
CA ALA A 120 -14.61 4.82 2.11
C ALA A 120 -13.99 4.78 3.53
N ASP A 121 -14.24 3.73 4.32
CA ASP A 121 -13.64 3.54 5.63
C ASP A 121 -12.12 3.31 5.52
N ASP A 122 -11.65 2.65 4.45
CA ASP A 122 -10.21 2.54 4.16
C ASP A 122 -9.62 3.87 3.73
N LEU A 123 -10.35 4.70 2.99
CA LEU A 123 -9.92 6.07 2.68
C LEU A 123 -9.75 6.88 3.97
N VAL A 124 -10.69 6.78 4.91
CA VAL A 124 -10.58 7.43 6.22
C VAL A 124 -9.35 6.93 6.98
N ALA A 125 -9.13 5.60 7.02
CA ALA A 125 -7.95 5.01 7.65
C ALA A 125 -6.65 5.49 6.99
N TRP A 126 -6.60 5.57 5.67
CA TRP A 126 -5.43 6.06 4.95
C TRP A 126 -5.12 7.51 5.33
N VAL A 127 -6.12 8.39 5.31
CA VAL A 127 -5.92 9.82 5.62
C VAL A 127 -5.50 10.02 7.08
N HIS A 128 -6.15 9.34 8.02
CA HIS A 128 -5.96 9.61 9.46
C HIS A 128 -4.82 8.83 10.11
N ASP A 129 -4.69 7.54 9.77
CA ASP A 129 -3.79 6.62 10.47
C ASP A 129 -2.48 6.45 9.71
N VAL A 130 -2.54 6.40 8.38
CA VAL A 130 -1.38 6.13 7.53
C VAL A 130 -0.66 7.43 7.14
N LYS A 131 -1.34 8.32 6.42
CA LYS A 131 -0.78 9.61 6.00
C LYS A 131 -0.72 10.62 7.15
N GLN A 132 -1.60 10.46 8.14
CA GLN A 132 -1.73 11.36 9.28
C GLN A 132 -1.91 12.81 8.84
N THR A 133 -2.92 13.04 8.00
CA THR A 133 -3.35 14.38 7.57
C THR A 133 -4.86 14.57 7.75
N TYR A 134 -5.43 15.58 7.10
CA TYR A 134 -6.83 15.94 7.13
C TYR A 134 -7.47 15.73 5.77
N PHE A 135 -8.77 15.44 5.77
CA PHE A 135 -9.57 15.73 4.58
C PHE A 135 -9.54 17.25 4.35
N GLY A 136 -9.25 17.66 3.11
CA GLY A 136 -9.06 19.07 2.78
C GLY A 136 -7.62 19.47 2.48
N ASP A 137 -6.63 18.69 2.95
CA ASP A 137 -5.21 18.91 2.65
C ASP A 137 -4.92 18.42 1.22
N ALA A 138 -4.90 19.35 0.26
CA ALA A 138 -4.88 19.05 -1.17
C ALA A 138 -3.47 18.76 -1.70
N ASP A 139 -2.43 19.25 -1.02
CA ASP A 139 -1.03 19.03 -1.38
C ASP A 139 -0.30 18.02 -0.46
N LEU A 140 -1.01 17.50 0.54
CA LEU A 140 -0.56 16.48 1.47
C LEU A 140 0.63 16.95 2.36
N ASP A 141 0.69 18.25 2.67
CA ASP A 141 1.72 18.83 3.55
C ASP A 141 1.46 18.58 5.05
N GLY A 142 0.32 17.98 5.37
CA GLY A 142 -0.12 17.62 6.72
C GLY A 142 -1.15 18.59 7.30
N ALA A 143 -1.44 19.72 6.64
CA ALA A 143 -2.33 20.75 7.15
C ALA A 143 -3.46 21.08 6.16
N PHE A 144 -4.70 21.15 6.64
CA PHE A 144 -5.79 21.73 5.86
C PHE A 144 -5.85 23.24 6.06
N SER A 145 -5.49 24.02 5.04
CA SER A 145 -5.33 25.47 5.11
C SER A 145 -6.08 26.21 4.00
N SER A 146 -6.08 27.55 4.08
CA SER A 146 -6.55 28.40 2.99
C SER A 146 -5.76 28.20 1.68
N ALA A 147 -4.52 27.72 1.74
CA ALA A 147 -3.71 27.46 0.54
C ALA A 147 -4.28 26.29 -0.26
N ASP A 148 -4.75 25.24 0.41
CA ASP A 148 -5.42 24.09 -0.19
C ASP A 148 -6.70 24.49 -0.90
N LEU A 149 -7.54 25.30 -0.23
CA LEU A 149 -8.75 25.84 -0.83
C LEU A 149 -8.45 26.66 -2.09
N ILE A 150 -7.40 27.50 -2.04
CA ILE A 150 -6.97 28.24 -3.23
C ILE A 150 -6.52 27.28 -4.34
N ASN A 151 -5.79 26.22 -4.01
CA ASN A 151 -5.30 25.24 -4.97
C ASN A 151 -6.46 24.51 -5.68
N VAL A 152 -7.41 23.94 -4.93
CA VAL A 152 -8.56 23.22 -5.52
C VAL A 152 -9.47 24.14 -6.32
N PHE A 153 -9.71 25.38 -5.87
CA PHE A 153 -10.51 26.34 -6.64
C PHE A 153 -9.78 26.90 -7.87
N GLN A 154 -8.45 26.86 -7.91
CA GLN A 154 -7.68 27.20 -9.11
C GLN A 154 -7.77 26.12 -10.19
N ALA A 155 -7.98 24.85 -9.81
CA ALA A 155 -8.26 23.77 -10.76
C ALA A 155 -9.57 24.02 -11.52
N GLY A 156 -10.56 24.62 -10.85
CA GLY A 156 -11.82 25.04 -11.47
C GLY A 156 -12.83 23.91 -11.67
N GLU A 157 -12.70 22.83 -10.91
CA GLU A 157 -13.52 21.61 -11.03
C GLU A 157 -14.69 21.58 -10.04
N TYR A 158 -14.85 22.62 -9.22
CA TYR A 158 -15.95 22.71 -8.26
C TYR A 158 -17.30 22.85 -8.96
N GLU A 159 -18.16 21.84 -8.84
CA GLU A 159 -19.52 21.82 -9.39
C GLU A 159 -19.55 22.24 -10.88
N ASP A 160 -18.62 21.71 -11.68
CA ASP A 160 -18.39 22.13 -13.08
C ASP A 160 -19.19 21.31 -14.13
N ASP A 161 -19.97 20.32 -13.69
CA ASP A 161 -20.72 19.36 -14.50
C ASP A 161 -19.86 18.42 -15.39
N LEU A 162 -18.53 18.37 -15.21
CA LEU A 162 -17.62 17.51 -15.98
C LEU A 162 -17.35 16.20 -15.25
N VAL A 163 -17.99 15.14 -15.73
CA VAL A 163 -17.93 13.83 -15.08
C VAL A 163 -16.50 13.28 -14.92
N ALA A 164 -16.17 12.89 -13.69
CA ALA A 164 -14.98 12.16 -13.27
C ALA A 164 -13.66 12.86 -13.66
N ASN A 165 -13.63 14.20 -13.63
CA ASN A 165 -12.42 14.96 -13.90
C ASN A 165 -11.62 15.30 -12.64
N SER A 166 -12.18 15.08 -11.45
CA SER A 166 -11.56 15.49 -10.20
C SER A 166 -10.66 14.43 -9.57
N THR A 167 -9.68 14.91 -8.82
CA THR A 167 -8.66 14.15 -8.09
C THR A 167 -8.52 14.71 -6.69
N TRP A 168 -7.79 14.02 -5.81
CA TRP A 168 -7.51 14.52 -4.46
C TRP A 168 -6.99 15.97 -4.44
N SER A 169 -6.05 16.29 -5.32
CA SER A 169 -5.43 17.62 -5.40
C SER A 169 -6.30 18.69 -6.06
N SER A 170 -7.39 18.30 -6.71
CA SER A 170 -8.39 19.21 -7.28
C SER A 170 -9.71 19.21 -6.51
N GLY A 171 -9.84 18.42 -5.44
CA GLY A 171 -10.92 18.51 -4.45
C GLY A 171 -11.82 17.27 -4.30
N ASP A 172 -11.57 16.18 -5.02
CA ASP A 172 -12.25 14.87 -4.82
C ASP A 172 -11.73 14.19 -3.55
N TRP A 173 -12.19 14.66 -2.39
CA TRP A 173 -11.77 14.15 -1.08
C TRP A 173 -12.61 12.97 -0.61
N ASN A 174 -13.77 12.74 -1.22
CA ASN A 174 -14.63 11.59 -0.93
C ASN A 174 -14.33 10.37 -1.84
N GLY A 175 -13.62 10.59 -2.96
CA GLY A 175 -13.19 9.55 -3.90
C GLY A 175 -14.20 9.17 -4.98
N ASP A 176 -15.29 9.91 -5.16
CA ASP A 176 -16.31 9.64 -6.19
C ASP A 176 -15.93 10.15 -7.59
N GLY A 177 -14.85 10.94 -7.69
CA GLY A 177 -14.33 11.50 -8.94
C GLY A 177 -14.80 12.91 -9.25
N GLU A 178 -15.57 13.55 -8.37
CA GLU A 178 -16.12 14.90 -8.54
C GLU A 178 -15.69 15.80 -7.38
N PHE A 179 -15.39 17.08 -7.66
CA PHE A 179 -15.25 18.08 -6.60
C PHE A 179 -16.58 18.79 -6.36
N THR A 180 -17.29 18.39 -5.31
CA THR A 180 -18.63 18.91 -5.00
C THR A 180 -18.73 19.50 -3.60
N THR A 181 -19.92 20.00 -3.29
CA THR A 181 -20.28 20.37 -1.91
C THR A 181 -20.08 19.22 -0.92
N SER A 182 -20.22 17.95 -1.34
CA SER A 182 -20.05 16.78 -0.46
C SER A 182 -18.61 16.68 0.07
N ASP A 183 -17.62 16.94 -0.77
CA ASP A 183 -16.20 16.94 -0.43
C ASP A 183 -15.88 18.06 0.56
N MET A 184 -16.41 19.26 0.29
CA MET A 184 -16.28 20.39 1.22
C MET A 184 -16.87 20.08 2.59
N VAL A 185 -18.01 19.39 2.63
CA VAL A 185 -18.65 18.96 3.89
C VAL A 185 -17.75 17.96 4.62
N ILE A 186 -17.18 16.98 3.93
CA ILE A 186 -16.26 15.99 4.52
C ILE A 186 -15.01 16.68 5.10
N ALA A 187 -14.35 17.56 4.33
CA ALA A 187 -13.16 18.28 4.79
C ALA A 187 -13.41 19.16 6.02
N PHE A 188 -14.53 19.90 6.04
CA PHE A 188 -14.86 20.71 7.20
C PHE A 188 -15.38 19.91 8.40
N GLN A 189 -16.02 18.76 8.17
CA GLN A 189 -16.44 17.86 9.25
C GLN A 189 -15.24 17.17 9.91
N ASP A 190 -14.16 16.95 9.18
CA ASP A 190 -12.90 16.42 9.73
C ASP A 190 -12.26 17.38 10.76
N GLY A 191 -12.55 18.69 10.64
CA GLY A 191 -12.22 19.69 11.67
C GLY A 191 -10.77 20.16 11.68
N GLY A 192 -9.99 19.84 10.64
CA GLY A 192 -8.57 20.22 10.50
C GLY A 192 -8.29 21.65 10.04
N TYR A 193 -9.32 22.39 9.60
CA TYR A 193 -9.13 23.69 8.97
C TYR A 193 -8.38 24.69 9.86
N GLU A 194 -7.24 25.18 9.38
CA GLU A 194 -6.36 26.14 10.04
C GLU A 194 -5.88 25.67 11.43
N GLN A 195 -5.82 24.35 11.68
CA GLN A 195 -5.25 23.77 12.90
C GLN A 195 -3.73 23.55 12.81
N GLY A 196 -3.15 23.70 11.60
CA GLY A 196 -1.76 23.36 11.30
C GLY A 196 -1.57 21.86 11.04
N PRO A 197 -0.32 21.38 10.93
CA PRO A 197 -0.05 19.99 10.62
C PRO A 197 -0.61 19.03 11.66
N ARG A 198 -1.30 17.97 11.22
CA ARG A 198 -1.79 16.92 12.11
C ARG A 198 -0.58 16.27 12.79
N SER A 199 -0.64 16.17 14.11
CA SER A 199 0.47 15.56 14.86
C SER A 199 0.53 14.07 14.52
N SER A 200 1.66 13.63 13.97
CA SER A 200 1.93 12.21 13.86
C SER A 200 1.91 11.62 15.27
N VAL A 201 0.96 10.73 15.53
CA VAL A 201 0.90 10.03 16.82
C VAL A 201 2.09 9.07 16.81
N SER A 202 3.25 9.52 17.29
CA SER A 202 4.38 8.62 17.49
C SER A 202 3.86 7.52 18.41
N SER A 203 3.88 6.28 17.94
CA SER A 203 3.54 5.10 18.73
C SER A 203 4.21 5.24 20.10
N VAL A 204 3.39 5.49 21.12
CA VAL A 204 3.88 5.67 22.48
C VAL A 204 4.53 4.34 22.85
N PRO A 205 5.82 4.30 23.23
CA PRO A 205 6.45 3.05 23.65
C PRO A 205 5.62 2.46 24.78
N GLU A 206 4.97 1.32 24.54
CA GLU A 206 4.22 0.64 25.57
C GLU A 206 5.17 0.43 26.75
N PRO A 207 4.79 0.89 27.95
CA PRO A 207 5.75 0.95 29.03
C PRO A 207 6.11 -0.49 29.38
N THR A 208 7.40 -0.79 29.24
CA THR A 208 8.07 -1.96 29.81
C THR A 208 7.84 -2.08 31.33
N ALA A 209 7.09 -1.15 31.94
CA ALA A 209 6.56 -1.19 33.29
C ALA A 209 5.85 -2.50 33.62
N PHE A 210 5.11 -3.15 32.71
CA PHE A 210 4.49 -4.45 33.02
C PHE A 210 5.53 -5.54 33.26
N LEU A 211 6.58 -5.59 32.42
CA LEU A 211 7.72 -6.48 32.61
C LEU A 211 8.49 -6.16 33.89
N GLY A 212 8.69 -4.87 34.20
CA GLY A 212 9.31 -4.44 35.45
C GLY A 212 8.52 -4.83 36.71
N LEU A 213 7.18 -4.75 36.66
CA LEU A 213 6.30 -5.11 37.79
C LEU A 213 6.25 -6.63 38.00
N VAL A 214 6.25 -7.41 36.92
CA VAL A 214 6.31 -8.89 37.00
C VAL A 214 7.67 -9.36 37.52
N ILE A 215 8.78 -8.82 37.01
CA ILE A 215 10.13 -9.18 37.46
C ILE A 215 10.35 -8.75 38.92
N GLY A 216 9.96 -7.53 39.28
CA GLY A 216 10.05 -7.02 40.66
C GLY A 216 9.19 -7.81 41.64
N GLY A 217 7.97 -8.19 41.22
CA GLY A 217 7.07 -9.04 42.00
C GLY A 217 7.64 -10.44 42.24
N MET A 218 8.20 -11.08 41.20
CA MET A 218 8.82 -12.40 41.34
C MET A 218 10.03 -12.38 42.27
N LEU A 219 10.93 -11.39 42.14
CA LEU A 219 12.09 -11.26 43.02
C LEU A 219 11.69 -11.04 44.49
N SER A 220 10.61 -10.30 44.74
CA SER A 220 10.09 -10.09 46.10
C SER A 220 9.56 -11.38 46.73
N LEU A 221 8.91 -12.26 45.94
CA LEU A 221 8.42 -13.56 46.39
C LEU A 221 9.57 -14.53 46.69
N PHE A 222 10.63 -14.55 45.86
CA PHE A 222 11.82 -15.37 46.10
C PHE A 222 12.65 -14.89 47.31
N SER A 223 12.61 -13.59 47.64
CA SER A 223 13.28 -13.06 48.83
C SER A 223 12.58 -13.42 50.15
N ARG A 224 11.27 -13.71 50.09
CA ARG A 224 10.43 -13.98 51.27
C ARG A 224 10.45 -15.45 51.70
N SER A 225 10.84 -16.38 50.82
CA SER A 225 10.93 -17.82 51.12
C SER A 225 12.28 -18.26 51.73
N ARG A 226 13.24 -17.34 51.90
CA ARG A 226 14.57 -17.60 52.48
C ARG A 226 14.73 -17.18 53.97
N ARG A 227 13.63 -16.90 54.67
CA ARG A 227 13.61 -16.68 56.13
C ARG A 227 12.79 -17.76 56.80
#